data_AF-A0AAV3Y1S0-F1
#
_entry.id   AF-A0AAV3Y1S0-F1
#
_cell.length_a   1.000
_cell.length_b   1.000
_cell.length_c   1.000
_cell.angle_alpha   90.00
_cell.angle_beta   90.00
_cell.angle_gamma   90.00
#
_symmetry.space_group_name_H-M   'P 1'
#
loop_
_entity.id
_entity.type
_entity.pdbx_description
1 polymer ?
#
loop_
_entity_poly.entity_id
_entity_poly.type
_entity_poly.pdbx_seq_one_letter_code
_entity_poly.pdbx_strand_id
1 'polypeptide(L)'
;MIIDEIRNEEDSTRVQKAVQQPQQGQWTNWDTAIQRSLTWNDIWHMAPLRISFPIRSVYDLLPSNANLARWGKKDDPTSPLRQGRQTTEHVLSSCKVALSQRLDTWRHNRVLQELASVISTAEGEIHSSSTSSTVFTTEDGVKKWLGGSIAINTHRKGLLDGCDDWVISADLPEWERHPDVIRKKH
;
A
#
# COMPACT_ATOMS: atom_id res chain seq x y z
N MET A 1 36.04 13.78 -3.57
CA MET A 1 36.14 15.07 -4.27
C MET A 1 36.09 14.90 -5.78
N ILE A 2 37.12 14.39 -6.46
CA ILE A 2 37.07 14.21 -7.94
C ILE A 2 36.01 13.19 -8.38
N ILE A 3 35.85 12.07 -7.64
CA ILE A 3 34.87 11.02 -7.96
C ILE A 3 33.44 11.55 -7.83
N ASP A 4 33.16 12.36 -6.81
CA ASP A 4 31.84 12.94 -6.57
C ASP A 4 31.48 13.95 -7.66
N GLU A 5 32.48 14.69 -8.14
CA GLU A 5 32.32 15.66 -9.23
C GLU A 5 31.99 14.98 -10.56
N ILE A 6 32.76 13.95 -10.94
CA ILE A 6 32.50 13.12 -12.13
C ILE A 6 31.10 12.50 -12.04
N ARG A 7 30.73 11.98 -10.86
CA ARG A 7 29.41 11.40 -10.65
C ARG A 7 28.29 12.42 -10.84
N ASN A 8 28.46 13.65 -10.33
CA ASN A 8 27.48 14.72 -10.51
C ASN A 8 27.36 15.14 -11.98
N GLU A 9 28.47 15.22 -12.72
CA GLU A 9 28.45 15.50 -14.15
C GLU A 9 27.70 14.42 -14.93
N GLU A 10 27.97 13.14 -14.64
CA GLU A 10 27.23 12.04 -15.24
C GLU A 10 25.74 12.05 -14.89
N ASP A 11 25.40 12.27 -13.62
CA ASP A 11 24.01 12.34 -13.16
C ASP A 11 23.27 13.52 -13.82
N SER A 12 23.93 14.67 -13.98
CA SER A 12 23.36 15.81 -14.71
C SER A 12 23.04 15.45 -16.18
N THR A 13 23.94 14.70 -16.82
CA THR A 13 23.76 14.24 -18.22
C THR A 13 22.60 13.24 -18.31
N ARG A 14 22.48 12.33 -17.34
CA ARG A 14 21.37 11.37 -17.24
C ARG A 14 20.03 12.09 -17.07
N VAL A 15 19.98 13.10 -16.19
CA VAL A 15 18.77 13.90 -15.95
C VAL A 15 18.39 14.69 -17.20
N GLN A 16 19.34 15.35 -17.87
CA GLN A 16 19.07 16.06 -19.12
C GLN A 16 18.46 15.14 -20.18
N LYS A 17 18.99 13.93 -20.32
CA LYS A 17 18.42 12.92 -21.23
C LYS A 17 17.02 12.46 -20.79
N ALA A 18 16.78 12.29 -19.49
CA ALA A 18 15.48 11.91 -18.98
C ALA A 18 14.42 12.99 -19.25
N VAL A 19 14.73 14.27 -19.06
CA VAL A 19 13.80 15.38 -19.36
C VAL A 19 13.39 15.42 -20.84
N GLN A 20 14.28 14.99 -21.75
CA GLN A 20 13.99 14.88 -23.18
C GLN A 20 13.07 13.68 -23.53
N GLN A 21 12.82 12.77 -22.59
CA GLN A 21 11.98 11.59 -22.79
C GLN A 21 10.58 11.82 -22.20
N PRO A 22 9.58 12.22 -23.00
CA PRO A 22 8.28 12.63 -22.48
C PRO A 22 7.46 11.49 -21.87
N GLN A 23 7.84 10.22 -22.00
CA GLN A 23 7.15 9.09 -21.34
C GLN A 23 8.03 8.49 -20.24
N GLN A 24 9.23 8.02 -20.61
CA GLN A 24 10.16 7.39 -19.66
C GLN A 24 10.75 8.39 -18.66
N GLY A 25 10.77 9.67 -18.99
CA GLY A 25 11.19 10.77 -18.14
C GLY A 25 10.07 11.42 -17.35
N GLN A 26 8.84 10.89 -17.35
CA GLN A 26 7.75 11.48 -16.56
C GLN A 26 8.09 11.60 -15.08
N TRP A 27 9.03 10.80 -14.59
CA TRP A 27 9.50 10.87 -13.23
C TRP A 27 10.12 12.25 -12.86
N THR A 28 10.57 13.02 -13.84
CA THR A 28 11.15 14.37 -13.63
C THR A 28 10.11 15.44 -13.34
N ASN A 29 8.81 15.16 -13.52
CA ASN A 29 7.73 16.13 -13.35
C ASN A 29 6.99 15.99 -12.01
N TRP A 30 7.41 15.06 -11.13
CA TRP A 30 6.72 14.78 -9.86
C TRP A 30 7.15 15.69 -8.71
N ASP A 31 7.24 17.01 -8.94
CA ASP A 31 7.69 17.98 -7.93
C ASP A 31 6.78 18.00 -6.69
N THR A 32 5.50 17.65 -6.86
CA THR A 32 4.49 17.63 -5.80
C THR A 32 4.31 16.25 -5.16
N ALA A 33 5.02 15.22 -5.62
CA ALA A 33 4.85 13.87 -5.11
C ALA A 33 5.69 13.64 -3.84
N ILE A 34 5.12 12.88 -2.90
CA ILE A 34 5.86 12.44 -1.72
C ILE A 34 6.92 11.43 -2.14
N GLN A 35 8.18 11.71 -1.79
CA GLN A 35 9.28 10.78 -2.02
C GLN A 35 9.06 9.49 -1.22
N ARG A 36 9.14 8.36 -1.90
CA ARG A 36 9.11 7.03 -1.30
C ARG A 36 10.45 6.35 -1.55
N SER A 37 11.14 5.99 -0.49
CA SER A 37 12.30 5.09 -0.57
C SER A 37 11.81 3.64 -0.54
N LEU A 38 12.40 2.81 -1.40
CA LEU A 38 12.26 1.35 -1.35
C LEU A 38 13.64 0.78 -1.08
N THR A 39 13.79 0.12 0.07
CA THR A 39 15.04 -0.58 0.36
C THR A 39 15.08 -1.91 -0.40
N TRP A 40 16.28 -2.46 -0.57
CA TRP A 40 16.44 -3.79 -1.17
C TRP A 40 15.67 -4.85 -0.40
N ASN A 41 15.62 -4.72 0.94
CA ASN A 41 14.87 -5.61 1.81
C ASN A 41 13.35 -5.52 1.53
N ASP A 42 12.82 -4.31 1.35
CA ASP A 42 11.40 -4.12 1.01
C ASP A 42 11.05 -4.80 -0.32
N ILE A 43 11.94 -4.69 -1.32
CA ILE A 43 11.76 -5.29 -2.64
C ILE A 43 11.72 -6.83 -2.53
N TRP A 44 12.62 -7.43 -1.76
CA TRP A 44 12.66 -8.90 -1.60
C TRP A 44 11.44 -9.48 -0.89
N HIS A 45 10.86 -8.73 0.05
CA HIS A 45 9.72 -9.18 0.84
C HIS A 45 8.36 -8.75 0.28
N MET A 46 8.33 -7.90 -0.76
CA MET A 46 7.09 -7.50 -1.40
C MET A 46 6.62 -8.53 -2.43
N ALA A 47 5.31 -8.79 -2.44
CA ALA A 47 4.69 -9.56 -3.52
C ALA A 47 4.93 -8.87 -4.89
N PRO A 48 5.19 -9.62 -5.99
CA PRO A 48 5.55 -9.04 -7.29
C PRO A 48 4.56 -7.98 -7.81
N LEU A 49 3.26 -8.20 -7.62
CA LEU A 49 2.22 -7.25 -8.02
C LEU A 49 2.30 -5.93 -7.23
N ARG A 50 2.73 -5.97 -5.97
CA ARG A 50 2.90 -4.78 -5.11
C ARG A 50 4.10 -3.93 -5.54
N ILE A 51 5.14 -4.54 -6.10
CA ILE A 51 6.33 -3.84 -6.65
C ILE A 51 6.01 -3.23 -8.02
N SER A 52 5.19 -3.93 -8.82
CA SER A 52 4.85 -3.46 -10.16
C SER A 52 4.13 -2.11 -10.16
N PHE A 53 3.29 -1.85 -9.17
CA PHE A 53 2.52 -0.62 -9.04
C PHE A 53 3.41 0.64 -8.86
N PRO A 54 4.29 0.75 -7.85
CA PRO A 54 5.12 1.93 -7.64
C PRO A 54 6.08 2.19 -8.81
N ILE A 55 6.63 1.14 -9.42
CA ILE A 55 7.48 1.32 -10.61
C ILE A 55 6.66 1.91 -11.76
N ARG A 56 5.49 1.33 -12.04
CA ARG A 56 4.63 1.80 -13.13
C ARG A 56 4.02 3.18 -12.86
N SER A 57 3.81 3.57 -11.61
CA SER A 57 3.33 4.91 -11.27
C SER A 57 4.38 5.98 -11.57
N VAL A 58 5.64 5.73 -11.22
CA VAL A 58 6.75 6.68 -11.41
C VAL A 58 6.96 6.99 -12.90
N TYR A 59 6.88 5.97 -13.75
CA TYR A 59 7.11 6.10 -15.20
C TYR A 59 5.83 6.35 -16.03
N ASP A 60 4.71 6.74 -15.41
CA ASP A 60 3.43 6.98 -16.09
C ASP A 60 2.98 5.79 -16.98
N LEU A 61 3.11 4.56 -16.47
CA LEU A 61 2.74 3.32 -17.17
C LEU A 61 1.46 2.68 -16.64
N LEU A 62 0.78 3.34 -15.70
CA LEU A 62 -0.51 2.87 -15.19
C LEU A 62 -1.63 3.14 -16.22
N PRO A 63 -2.71 2.34 -16.21
CA PRO A 63 -3.85 2.47 -17.12
C PRO A 63 -4.74 3.69 -16.78
N SER A 64 -4.20 4.90 -16.93
CA SER A 64 -4.96 6.15 -16.91
C SER A 64 -5.69 6.35 -18.25
N ASN A 65 -6.79 7.12 -18.32
CA ASN A 65 -7.43 7.35 -19.63
C ASN A 65 -6.47 8.01 -20.63
N ALA A 66 -5.56 8.86 -20.17
CA ALA A 66 -4.48 9.41 -20.99
C ALA A 66 -3.60 8.34 -21.63
N ASN A 67 -3.20 7.32 -20.86
CA ASN A 67 -2.36 6.23 -21.36
C ASN A 67 -3.16 5.22 -22.17
N LEU A 68 -4.40 4.91 -21.78
CA LEU A 68 -5.30 4.06 -22.56
C LEU A 68 -5.55 4.65 -23.95
N ALA A 69 -5.72 5.96 -24.05
CA ALA A 69 -5.85 6.63 -25.34
C ALA A 69 -4.56 6.58 -26.17
N ARG A 70 -3.40 6.78 -25.54
CA ARG A 70 -2.10 6.60 -26.19
C ARG A 70 -1.89 5.16 -26.70
N TRP A 71 -2.38 4.16 -25.97
CA TRP A 71 -2.27 2.74 -26.35
C TRP A 71 -3.35 2.30 -27.35
N GLY A 72 -4.21 3.21 -27.83
CA GLY A 72 -5.30 2.88 -28.75
C GLY A 72 -6.39 2.00 -28.14
N LYS A 73 -6.50 1.95 -26.80
CA LYS A 73 -7.53 1.18 -26.08
C LYS A 73 -8.78 2.01 -25.75
N LYS A 74 -8.72 3.33 -25.93
CA LYS A 74 -9.81 4.26 -25.65
C LYS A 74 -9.68 5.48 -26.55
N ASP A 75 -10.79 6.02 -27.06
CA ASP A 75 -10.71 7.19 -27.95
C ASP A 75 -10.52 8.51 -27.19
N ASP A 76 -11.16 8.63 -26.02
CA ASP A 76 -11.17 9.86 -25.23
C ASP A 76 -10.26 9.77 -23.97
N PRO A 77 -9.20 10.61 -23.87
CA PRO A 77 -8.34 10.68 -22.70
C PRO A 77 -8.95 11.45 -21.51
N THR A 78 -10.19 11.93 -21.63
CA THR A 78 -10.88 12.74 -20.62
C THR A 78 -11.31 11.93 -19.40
N SER A 79 -11.27 12.55 -18.23
CA SER A 79 -11.74 11.96 -16.97
C SER A 79 -13.28 11.96 -16.90
N PRO A 80 -13.95 10.89 -16.42
CA PRO A 80 -15.38 10.92 -16.18
C PRO A 80 -15.80 11.95 -15.11
N LEU A 81 -14.88 12.29 -14.19
CA LEU A 81 -15.14 13.25 -13.11
C LEU A 81 -14.80 14.70 -13.47
N ARG A 82 -13.96 14.93 -14.48
CA ARG A 82 -13.50 16.28 -14.87
C ARG A 82 -13.47 16.39 -16.39
N GLN A 83 -13.91 17.52 -16.93
CA GLN A 83 -13.69 17.92 -18.33
C GLN A 83 -12.20 18.24 -18.60
N GLY A 84 -11.30 17.28 -18.38
CA GLY A 84 -9.86 17.42 -18.60
C GLY A 84 -9.17 16.07 -18.72
N ARG A 85 -7.94 16.09 -19.24
CA ARG A 85 -7.12 14.90 -19.48
C ARG A 85 -6.81 14.17 -18.17
N GLN A 86 -7.11 12.87 -18.10
CA GLN A 86 -6.87 12.06 -16.90
C GLN A 86 -5.44 11.47 -16.93
N THR A 87 -4.48 12.18 -16.33
CA THR A 87 -3.11 11.68 -16.14
C THR A 87 -3.01 10.71 -14.97
N THR A 88 -1.91 9.97 -14.86
CA THR A 88 -1.64 9.14 -13.67
C THR A 88 -1.51 9.98 -12.41
N GLU A 89 -0.87 11.15 -12.51
CA GLU A 89 -0.86 12.14 -11.43
C GLU A 89 -2.29 12.48 -11.01
N HIS A 90 -3.19 12.85 -11.92
CA HIS A 90 -4.59 13.14 -11.58
C HIS A 90 -5.35 12.00 -10.89
N VAL A 91 -4.96 10.74 -11.14
CA VAL A 91 -5.59 9.55 -10.53
C VAL A 91 -5.02 9.25 -9.14
N LEU A 92 -3.72 9.48 -8.96
CA LEU A 92 -2.99 9.17 -7.74
C LEU A 92 -2.93 10.35 -6.75
N SER A 93 -2.83 11.57 -7.27
CA SER A 93 -3.02 12.82 -6.53
C SER A 93 -4.50 13.16 -6.53
N SER A 94 -5.04 13.51 -5.37
CA SER A 94 -6.48 13.74 -5.20
C SER A 94 -7.00 14.75 -6.21
N CYS A 95 -7.81 14.31 -7.17
CA CYS A 95 -8.47 15.20 -8.11
C CYS A 95 -9.30 16.22 -7.32
N LYS A 96 -9.07 17.53 -7.55
CA LYS A 96 -9.81 18.61 -6.88
C LYS A 96 -11.34 18.42 -6.89
N VAL A 97 -11.89 17.88 -7.99
CA VAL A 97 -13.33 17.58 -8.10
C VAL A 97 -13.71 16.42 -7.17
N ALA A 98 -12.94 15.32 -7.20
CA ALA A 98 -13.15 14.20 -6.29
C ALA A 98 -13.09 14.65 -4.81
N LEU A 99 -12.14 15.52 -4.49
CA LEU A 99 -11.95 16.10 -3.15
C LEU A 99 -13.11 17.01 -2.74
N SER A 100 -13.58 17.87 -3.64
CA SER A 100 -14.76 18.71 -3.39
C SER A 100 -16.06 17.91 -3.23
N GLN A 101 -16.17 16.79 -3.95
CA GLN A 101 -17.33 15.89 -3.94
C GLN A 101 -17.22 14.81 -2.86
N ARG A 102 -16.16 14.83 -2.03
CA ARG A 102 -15.86 13.81 -1.01
C ARG A 102 -15.80 12.37 -1.56
N LEU A 103 -15.52 12.17 -2.83
CA LEU A 103 -15.42 10.83 -3.44
C LEU A 103 -14.12 10.10 -3.02
N ASP A 104 -13.11 10.85 -2.66
CA ASP A 104 -11.88 10.41 -2.00
C ASP A 104 -12.11 9.84 -0.59
N THR A 105 -13.20 10.22 0.10
CA THR A 105 -13.60 9.55 1.34
C THR A 105 -13.87 8.07 1.11
N TRP A 106 -14.37 7.66 -0.05
CA TRP A 106 -14.65 6.24 -0.30
C TRP A 106 -13.40 5.38 -0.31
N ARG A 107 -12.37 5.79 -1.05
CA ARG A 107 -11.10 5.04 -1.10
C ARG A 107 -10.44 5.02 0.27
N HIS A 108 -10.49 6.15 0.97
CA HIS A 108 -9.96 6.28 2.32
C HIS A 108 -10.68 5.34 3.30
N ASN A 109 -12.01 5.41 3.34
CA ASN A 109 -12.85 4.57 4.18
C ASN A 109 -12.67 3.08 3.86
N ARG A 110 -12.49 2.71 2.57
CA ARG A 110 -12.23 1.32 2.21
C ARG A 110 -10.88 0.83 2.77
N VAL A 111 -9.84 1.66 2.70
CA VAL A 111 -8.54 1.31 3.30
C VAL A 111 -8.65 1.22 4.82
N LEU A 112 -9.34 2.16 5.46
CA LEU A 112 -9.60 2.12 6.91
C LEU A 112 -10.38 0.87 7.33
N GLN A 113 -11.38 0.45 6.55
CA GLN A 113 -12.13 -0.79 6.78
C GLN A 113 -11.23 -2.03 6.73
N GLU A 114 -10.37 -2.14 5.71
CA GLU A 114 -9.46 -3.28 5.58
C GLU A 114 -8.37 -3.28 6.67
N LEU A 115 -7.91 -2.11 7.11
CA LEU A 115 -6.99 -2.03 8.23
C LEU A 115 -7.66 -2.44 9.54
N ALA A 116 -8.86 -1.93 9.82
CA ALA A 116 -9.63 -2.32 10.98
C ALA A 116 -9.90 -3.83 11.00
N SER A 117 -10.27 -4.43 9.86
CA SER A 117 -10.55 -5.88 9.77
C SER A 117 -9.31 -6.73 10.08
N VAL A 118 -8.15 -6.36 9.53
CA VAL A 118 -6.89 -7.08 9.78
C VAL A 118 -6.47 -6.98 11.24
N ILE A 119 -6.61 -5.79 11.84
CA ILE A 119 -6.22 -5.59 13.25
C ILE A 119 -7.20 -6.33 14.17
N SER A 120 -8.51 -6.29 13.92
CA SER A 120 -9.49 -7.07 14.69
C SER A 120 -9.32 -8.58 14.53
N THR A 121 -8.86 -9.05 13.38
CA THR A 121 -8.52 -10.48 13.19
C THR A 121 -7.32 -10.85 14.06
N ALA A 122 -6.30 -9.99 14.12
CA ALA A 122 -5.14 -10.20 14.98
C ALA A 122 -5.50 -10.18 16.48
N GLU A 123 -6.45 -9.35 16.92
CA GLU A 123 -7.01 -9.40 18.29
C GLU A 123 -7.57 -10.79 18.61
N GLY A 124 -8.40 -11.34 17.72
CA GLY A 124 -9.02 -12.65 17.91
C GLY A 124 -7.98 -13.78 18.03
N GLU A 125 -6.89 -13.71 17.26
CA GLU A 125 -5.79 -14.67 17.35
C GLU A 125 -5.05 -14.59 18.69
N ILE A 126 -4.77 -13.38 19.19
CA ILE A 126 -4.11 -13.15 20.50
C ILE A 126 -4.98 -13.68 21.65
N HIS A 127 -6.28 -13.36 21.64
CA HIS A 127 -7.22 -13.84 22.67
C HIS A 127 -7.52 -15.35 22.59
N SER A 128 -7.32 -15.99 21.42
CA SER A 128 -7.48 -17.43 21.24
C SER A 128 -6.26 -18.26 21.66
N SER A 129 -5.12 -17.61 21.98
CA SER A 129 -3.92 -18.29 22.46
C SER A 129 -4.05 -18.74 23.93
N SER A 130 -5.13 -19.49 24.21
CA SER A 130 -5.19 -20.33 25.40
C SER A 130 -3.97 -21.24 25.40
N THR A 131 -3.21 -21.18 26.50
CA THR A 131 -2.02 -21.97 26.76
C THR A 131 -2.32 -23.45 26.51
N SER A 132 -1.95 -23.98 25.34
CA SER A 132 -2.05 -25.42 25.09
C SER A 132 -0.97 -26.13 25.90
N SER A 133 -1.28 -26.49 27.15
CA SER A 133 -0.51 -27.49 27.86
C SER A 133 -0.78 -28.84 27.21
N THR A 134 0.15 -29.30 26.36
CA THR A 134 0.09 -30.65 25.82
C THR A 134 0.39 -31.65 26.93
N VAL A 135 -0.65 -32.32 27.43
CA VAL A 135 -0.52 -33.45 28.35
C VAL A 135 -0.56 -34.72 27.54
N PHE A 136 0.56 -35.43 27.46
CA PHE A 136 0.60 -36.78 26.89
C PHE A 136 0.26 -37.80 27.98
N THR A 137 -0.79 -38.60 27.77
CA THR A 137 -1.16 -39.72 28.63
C THR A 137 -0.65 -41.04 28.04
N THR A 138 0.15 -41.78 28.80
CA THR A 138 0.53 -43.17 28.51
C THR A 138 -0.29 -44.12 29.40
N GLU A 139 -0.47 -45.38 28.97
CA GLU A 139 -1.39 -46.36 29.57
C GLU A 139 -1.12 -46.70 31.06
N ASP A 140 0.08 -46.41 31.60
CA ASP A 140 0.46 -46.74 32.99
C ASP A 140 0.42 -45.54 33.98
N GLY A 141 -0.33 -44.48 33.68
CA GLY A 141 -0.60 -43.37 34.60
C GLY A 141 0.24 -42.10 34.40
N VAL A 142 -0.31 -40.97 34.86
CA VAL A 142 0.12 -39.61 34.56
C VAL A 142 1.49 -39.30 35.17
N LYS A 143 2.52 -39.12 34.32
CA LYS A 143 3.80 -38.50 34.72
C LYS A 143 3.84 -37.05 34.26
N LYS A 144 3.66 -36.12 35.20
CA LYS A 144 3.81 -34.67 34.95
C LYS A 144 5.29 -34.33 34.84
N TRP A 145 5.80 -34.17 33.63
CA TRP A 145 7.13 -33.60 33.41
C TRP A 145 7.09 -32.08 33.62
N LEU A 146 7.70 -31.57 34.70
CA LEU A 146 8.12 -30.16 34.77
C LEU A 146 9.42 -30.01 33.95
N GLY A 147 9.33 -30.24 32.65
CA GLY A 147 10.38 -29.80 31.73
C GLY A 147 10.35 -28.27 31.70
N GLY A 148 11.37 -27.63 32.26
CA GLY A 148 11.53 -26.19 32.17
C GLY A 148 11.66 -25.79 30.71
N SER A 149 10.54 -25.40 30.10
CA SER A 149 10.54 -24.79 28.78
C SER A 149 11.18 -23.43 28.92
N ILE A 150 12.45 -23.32 28.51
CA ILE A 150 13.05 -22.00 28.29
C ILE A 150 12.35 -21.47 27.05
N ALA A 151 11.37 -20.60 27.28
CA ALA A 151 10.70 -19.87 26.21
C ALA A 151 11.76 -19.03 25.48
N ILE A 152 12.21 -19.53 24.33
CA ILE A 152 12.98 -18.73 23.37
C ILE A 152 12.01 -17.71 22.77
N ASN A 153 11.88 -16.58 23.47
CA ASN A 153 11.03 -15.49 23.04
C ASN A 153 11.71 -14.75 21.87
N THR A 154 11.64 -15.33 20.68
CA THR A 154 12.20 -14.76 19.45
C THR A 154 11.22 -13.83 18.74
N HIS A 155 10.01 -13.64 19.25
CA HIS A 155 9.12 -12.58 18.79
C HIS A 155 9.50 -11.27 19.47
N ARG A 156 9.82 -10.25 18.66
CA ARG A 156 9.90 -8.87 19.18
C ARG A 156 8.55 -8.54 19.80
N LYS A 157 8.50 -8.33 21.11
CA LYS A 157 7.30 -7.87 21.81
C LYS A 157 6.82 -6.59 21.14
N GLY A 158 5.64 -6.65 20.52
CA GLY A 158 5.00 -5.50 19.91
C GLY A 158 4.61 -4.47 20.97
N LEU A 159 4.34 -3.23 20.55
CA LEU A 159 3.92 -2.16 21.46
C LEU A 159 2.65 -2.51 22.27
N LEU A 160 1.82 -3.40 21.75
CA LEU A 160 0.54 -3.83 22.32
C LEU A 160 0.60 -5.23 22.97
N ASP A 161 1.80 -5.81 23.08
CA ASP A 161 1.98 -7.18 23.61
C ASP A 161 1.68 -7.20 25.13
N GLY A 162 0.65 -7.95 25.54
CA GLY A 162 0.18 -8.06 26.93
C GLY A 162 -0.86 -7.02 27.38
N CYS A 163 -1.38 -6.20 26.46
CA CYS A 163 -2.52 -5.31 26.74
C CYS A 163 -3.83 -5.99 26.28
N ASP A 164 -4.78 -6.15 27.20
CA ASP A 164 -6.09 -6.80 26.95
C ASP A 164 -7.24 -5.77 26.81
N ASP A 165 -6.95 -4.48 26.95
CA ASP A 165 -7.94 -3.41 27.15
C ASP A 165 -8.03 -2.39 26.01
N TRP A 166 -7.26 -2.58 24.93
CA TRP A 166 -7.30 -1.69 23.79
C TRP A 166 -8.52 -1.96 22.92
N VAL A 167 -9.09 -0.90 22.35
CA VAL A 167 -10.28 -0.96 21.49
C VAL A 167 -9.95 -0.29 20.16
N ILE A 168 -10.23 -0.99 19.05
CA ILE A 168 -10.10 -0.42 17.71
C ILE A 168 -11.34 0.41 17.40
N SER A 169 -11.13 1.68 17.10
CA SER A 169 -12.15 2.57 16.51
C SER A 169 -11.63 3.16 15.21
N ALA A 170 -12.46 3.16 14.17
CA ALA A 170 -12.17 3.84 12.91
C ALA A 170 -13.28 4.85 12.60
N ASP A 171 -12.92 6.04 12.16
CA ASP A 171 -13.86 7.11 11.76
C ASP A 171 -14.53 6.78 10.41
N LEU A 172 -15.34 5.72 10.39
CA LEU A 172 -16.06 5.24 9.23
C LEU A 172 -17.51 5.71 9.26
N PRO A 173 -18.03 6.33 8.20
CA PRO A 173 -19.45 6.67 8.11
C PRO A 173 -20.30 5.39 7.90
N GLU A 174 -21.57 5.43 8.30
CA GLU A 174 -22.52 4.29 8.24
C GLU A 174 -22.81 3.73 6.84
N TRP A 175 -22.31 4.33 5.76
CA TRP A 175 -22.69 3.91 4.41
C TRP A 175 -21.76 2.80 3.88
N GLU A 176 -22.36 1.69 3.43
CA GLU A 176 -21.67 0.54 2.80
C GLU A 176 -21.58 0.64 1.27
N ARG A 177 -22.21 1.65 0.64
CA ARG A 177 -22.40 1.68 -0.83
C ARG A 177 -21.37 2.47 -1.60
N HIS A 178 -21.01 1.90 -2.75
CA HIS A 178 -20.26 2.53 -3.81
C HIS A 178 -20.93 3.85 -4.29
N PRO A 179 -20.22 5.00 -4.41
CA PRO A 179 -20.79 6.23 -4.95
C PRO A 179 -21.33 6.06 -6.38
N ASP A 180 -22.49 6.64 -6.69
CA ASP A 180 -23.23 6.37 -7.93
C ASP A 180 -22.45 6.68 -9.23
N VAL A 181 -21.36 7.46 -9.14
CA VAL A 181 -20.50 7.83 -10.27
C VAL A 181 -19.74 6.65 -10.90
N ILE A 182 -19.45 5.57 -10.17
CA ILE A 182 -18.81 4.35 -10.74
C ILE A 182 -19.87 3.29 -11.08
N ARG A 183 -21.15 3.52 -10.77
CA ARG A 183 -22.26 2.69 -11.26
C ARG A 183 -22.59 3.04 -12.71
N LYS A 184 -21.67 2.74 -13.64
CA LYS A 184 -21.85 2.59 -15.10
C LYS A 184 -20.48 2.21 -15.66
N LYS A 185 -20.28 1.07 -16.31
CA LYS A 185 -21.07 0.45 -17.40
C LYS A 185 -21.18 -1.06 -17.22
N HIS A 186 -22.36 -1.59 -17.58
CA HIS A 186 -22.54 -2.96 -18.04
C HIS A 186 -21.73 -3.22 -19.32
#